data_AF-G2LHE6-F1
#
_entry.id   AF-G2LHE6-F1
#
_cell.length_a   1.000
_cell.length_b   1.000
_cell.length_c   1.000
_cell.angle_alpha   90.00
_cell.angle_beta   90.00
_cell.angle_gamma   90.00
#
_symmetry.space_group_name_H-M   'P 1'
#
loop_
_entity.id
_entity.type
_entity.pdbx_description
1 polymer ?
#
loop_
_entity_poly.entity_id
_entity_poly.type
_entity_poly.pdbx_seq_one_letter_code
_entity_poly.pdbx_strand_id
1 'polypeptide(L)'
;MAFESLVRWTTVLCLTFCVTHWGTATWAAPSALGGDEASEARRQAANLVKQGRKLARNGDFEAAEAVYRQALALDAELASARCGLAWLLIKTRHHAEAYDVVRPLLAPPTKHDEALAISGVALLRSGYFRDGFDALKQALALKRNNAIAMAGIAELACYENQLSLAAQLITAAISESPEEPDYHLLAARIASRLENFHFAADSLRNFLRLAPRTDAERRERIEGVIRFYTYLGTSRINVVQERADALIPFELHGRRPHINVRINGKGPFNFVLDTGASSCVLSNDAAAKLGIRPVAAGGEARAVGGSGTFPIVYGVLKSLELGPIKIETVPVYLRDIQSLNSHGTRVDGFLGLSTLADFVLTLDYPQRVLGLRYTPRDAAPKSQPAPAGDGATRLPFRLTESGLISVETQLDDGHILNFILDSGASASVVDQSVVERHNWQSKILPDQCVRIVGAAGSSEKVPVLAIGAMRIYDLVRHDLRLPVIDMRRLNESSGFEQSGILGGDFLSHCRIEIDFRQQQITFTPSPNGIVRRQIEAQPTAGGTTPTH
;
A
#
# COMPACT_ATOMS: atom_id res chain seq x y z
N MET A 1 -2.94 24.74 14.64
CA MET A 1 -3.77 25.05 15.82
C MET A 1 -3.44 26.45 16.29
N ALA A 2 -4.48 27.14 16.78
CA ALA A 2 -4.58 28.54 17.24
C ALA A 2 -4.76 29.57 16.11
N PHE A 3 -5.73 30.49 16.15
CA PHE A 3 -6.89 30.71 17.01
C PHE A 3 -7.77 31.77 16.29
N GLU A 4 -9.06 31.77 16.58
CA GLU A 4 -10.08 32.75 16.17
C GLU A 4 -9.63 34.23 16.27
N SER A 5 -10.05 35.07 15.31
CA SER A 5 -10.59 36.42 15.56
C SER A 5 -10.78 37.21 14.26
N LEU A 6 -12.03 37.53 13.91
CA LEU A 6 -12.50 38.91 13.68
C LEU A 6 -13.96 38.91 13.20
N VAL A 7 -14.87 38.90 14.16
CA VAL A 7 -16.23 39.45 13.98
C VAL A 7 -16.42 40.46 15.11
N ARG A 8 -17.05 41.59 14.76
CA ARG A 8 -17.52 42.72 15.61
C ARG A 8 -16.58 43.92 15.72
N TRP A 9 -16.85 44.91 14.87
CA TRP A 9 -17.01 46.29 15.34
C TRP A 9 -18.26 46.90 14.68
N THR A 10 -19.28 47.10 15.50
CA THR A 10 -20.45 47.96 15.23
C THR A 10 -20.63 48.84 16.44
N THR A 11 -20.65 50.16 16.23
CA THR A 11 -21.27 51.28 16.97
C THR A 11 -20.36 52.51 16.76
N VAL A 12 -20.78 53.76 16.58
CA VAL A 12 -22.07 54.48 16.60
C VAL A 12 -21.74 55.87 16.04
N LEU A 13 -22.61 56.48 15.23
CA LEU A 13 -22.90 57.91 15.39
C LEU A 13 -24.30 58.23 14.87
N CYS A 14 -25.03 58.99 15.69
CA CYS A 14 -26.45 59.24 15.66
C CYS A 14 -26.79 60.63 15.08
N LEU A 15 -28.01 60.75 14.53
CA LEU A 15 -28.92 61.91 14.51
C LEU A 15 -28.47 63.12 13.65
N THR A 16 -29.30 63.75 12.79
CA THR A 16 -30.70 64.20 13.01
C THR A 16 -31.35 64.69 11.69
N PHE A 17 -32.69 64.51 11.58
CA PHE A 17 -33.73 65.24 10.80
C PHE A 17 -33.68 65.37 9.26
N CYS A 18 -34.69 64.81 8.56
CA CYS A 18 -35.87 65.58 8.11
C CYS A 18 -36.99 64.68 7.53
N VAL A 19 -38.24 65.14 7.69
CA VAL A 19 -39.51 64.43 7.46
C VAL A 19 -40.02 64.62 6.02
N THR A 20 -40.88 63.70 5.58
CA THR A 20 -41.87 63.74 4.47
C THR A 20 -41.45 63.15 3.11
N HIS A 21 -41.92 61.94 2.81
CA HIS A 21 -43.00 61.71 1.83
C HIS A 21 -43.44 60.24 1.83
N TRP A 22 -44.75 60.03 1.93
CA TRP A 22 -45.40 58.74 1.72
C TRP A 22 -45.28 58.33 0.25
N GLY A 23 -44.64 57.18 0.01
CA GLY A 23 -44.80 56.38 -1.20
C GLY A 23 -45.12 54.96 -0.76
N THR A 24 -46.35 54.53 -1.00
CA THR A 24 -46.79 53.14 -0.81
C THR A 24 -46.06 52.24 -1.81
N ALA A 25 -44.87 51.77 -1.44
CA ALA A 25 -44.23 50.67 -2.14
C ALA A 25 -44.90 49.37 -1.67
N THR A 26 -45.83 48.86 -2.47
CA THR A 26 -46.28 47.48 -2.40
C THR A 26 -45.05 46.57 -2.44
N TRP A 27 -44.77 45.90 -1.33
CA TRP A 27 -43.86 44.75 -1.32
C TRP A 27 -44.50 43.67 -2.19
N ALA A 28 -44.09 43.59 -3.44
CA ALA A 28 -44.28 42.38 -4.23
C ALA A 28 -43.43 41.29 -3.56
N ALA A 29 -44.08 40.25 -3.05
CA ALA A 29 -43.41 39.02 -2.65
C ALA A 29 -42.49 38.55 -3.79
N PRO A 30 -41.28 38.02 -3.51
CA PRO A 30 -40.50 37.36 -4.54
C PRO A 30 -41.37 36.29 -5.19
N SER A 31 -41.64 36.50 -6.48
CA SER A 31 -42.39 35.62 -7.34
C SER A 31 -41.91 34.17 -7.23
N ALA A 32 -42.85 33.23 -7.29
CA ALA A 32 -42.67 31.78 -7.33
C ALA A 32 -41.77 31.23 -8.47
N LEU A 33 -41.07 32.10 -9.23
CA LEU A 33 -40.20 31.76 -10.35
C LEU A 33 -38.86 31.12 -9.93
N GLY A 34 -38.35 31.40 -8.71
CA GLY A 34 -37.10 30.81 -8.23
C GLY A 34 -37.20 29.35 -7.76
N GLY A 35 -38.42 28.86 -7.47
CA GLY A 35 -38.65 27.49 -7.02
C GLY A 35 -38.57 26.47 -8.16
N ASP A 36 -39.11 26.82 -9.33
CA ASP A 36 -39.11 25.95 -10.51
C ASP A 36 -37.72 25.86 -11.15
N GLU A 37 -36.96 26.96 -11.23
CA GLU A 37 -35.58 26.94 -11.73
C GLU A 37 -34.64 26.13 -10.82
N ALA A 38 -34.76 26.30 -9.50
CA ALA A 38 -33.98 25.52 -8.54
C ALA A 38 -34.36 24.02 -8.55
N SER A 39 -35.64 23.71 -8.77
CA SER A 39 -36.14 22.34 -8.91
C SER A 39 -35.62 21.68 -10.20
N GLU A 40 -35.64 22.41 -11.33
CA GLU A 40 -35.13 21.90 -12.60
C GLU A 40 -33.60 21.73 -12.57
N ALA A 41 -32.86 22.66 -11.96
CA ALA A 41 -31.41 22.54 -11.77
C ALA A 41 -31.04 21.28 -10.96
N ARG A 42 -31.78 20.99 -9.88
CA ARG A 42 -31.60 19.75 -9.09
C ARG A 42 -31.92 18.50 -9.90
N ARG A 43 -32.97 18.52 -10.72
CA ARG A 43 -33.33 17.40 -11.60
C ARG A 43 -32.26 17.16 -12.65
N GLN A 44 -31.73 18.23 -13.24
CA GLN A 44 -30.63 18.18 -14.20
C GLN A 44 -29.36 17.63 -13.54
N ALA A 45 -29.01 18.09 -12.35
CA ALA A 45 -27.88 17.56 -11.58
C ALA A 45 -28.01 16.05 -11.32
N ALA A 46 -29.20 15.57 -10.94
CA ALA A 46 -29.46 14.14 -10.74
C ALA A 46 -29.33 13.32 -12.03
N ASN A 47 -29.68 13.88 -13.19
CA ASN A 47 -29.48 13.23 -14.50
C ASN A 47 -27.99 13.16 -14.87
N LEU A 48 -27.23 14.23 -14.61
CA LEU A 48 -25.77 14.24 -14.78
C LEU A 48 -25.10 13.16 -13.94
N VAL A 49 -25.54 12.92 -12.69
CA VAL A 49 -25.02 11.81 -11.87
C VAL A 49 -25.20 10.45 -12.56
N LYS A 50 -26.36 10.19 -13.18
CA LYS A 50 -26.59 8.93 -13.92
C LYS A 50 -25.67 8.82 -15.14
N GLN A 51 -25.45 9.93 -15.84
CA GLN A 51 -24.53 9.99 -16.97
C GLN A 51 -23.07 9.76 -16.53
N GLY A 52 -22.62 10.40 -15.45
CA GLY A 52 -21.29 10.21 -14.88
C GLY A 52 -21.04 8.75 -14.49
N ARG A 53 -22.01 8.09 -13.86
CA ARG A 53 -21.94 6.65 -13.54
C ARG A 53 -21.83 5.77 -14.80
N LYS A 54 -22.53 6.13 -15.88
CA LYS A 54 -22.45 5.40 -17.15
C LYS A 54 -21.09 5.56 -17.80
N LEU A 55 -20.57 6.79 -17.88
CA LEU A 55 -19.24 7.10 -18.40
C LEU A 55 -18.15 6.37 -17.62
N ALA A 56 -18.20 6.42 -16.28
CA ALA A 56 -17.25 5.71 -15.42
C ALA A 56 -17.26 4.20 -15.66
N ARG A 57 -18.45 3.58 -15.82
CA ARG A 57 -18.57 2.15 -16.17
C ARG A 57 -18.04 1.80 -17.56
N ASN A 58 -18.09 2.75 -18.49
CA ASN A 58 -17.51 2.58 -19.82
C ASN A 58 -15.99 2.82 -19.83
N GLY A 59 -15.44 3.40 -18.76
CA GLY A 59 -14.03 3.73 -18.62
C GLY A 59 -13.68 5.14 -19.08
N ASP A 60 -14.66 5.96 -19.45
CA ASP A 60 -14.49 7.36 -19.84
C ASP A 60 -14.34 8.23 -18.58
N PHE A 61 -13.26 8.01 -17.82
CA PHE A 61 -13.08 8.60 -16.49
C PHE A 61 -13.00 10.13 -16.51
N GLU A 62 -12.31 10.72 -17.48
CA GLU A 62 -12.21 12.17 -17.63
C GLU A 62 -13.59 12.80 -17.90
N ALA A 63 -14.35 12.22 -18.83
CA ALA A 63 -15.71 12.67 -19.12
C ALA A 63 -16.65 12.47 -17.93
N ALA A 64 -16.52 11.36 -17.20
CA ALA A 64 -17.29 11.10 -15.99
C ALA A 64 -17.01 12.16 -14.91
N GLU A 65 -15.73 12.50 -14.71
CA GLU A 65 -15.32 13.53 -13.75
C GLU A 65 -15.91 14.89 -14.11
N ALA A 66 -15.77 15.30 -15.38
CA ALA A 66 -16.33 16.56 -15.87
C ALA A 66 -17.84 16.64 -15.63
N VAL A 67 -18.58 15.55 -15.89
CA VAL A 67 -20.03 15.47 -15.66
C VAL A 67 -20.39 15.55 -14.18
N TYR A 68 -19.63 14.90 -13.28
CA TYR A 68 -19.88 15.04 -11.84
C TYR A 68 -19.61 16.46 -11.34
N ARG A 69 -18.53 17.11 -11.82
CA ARG A 69 -18.24 18.51 -11.47
C ARG A 69 -19.33 19.46 -11.99
N GLN A 70 -19.88 19.21 -13.18
CA GLN A 70 -21.05 19.94 -13.67
C GLN A 70 -22.28 19.74 -12.78
N ALA A 71 -22.54 18.52 -12.31
CA ALA A 71 -23.63 18.26 -11.37
C ALA A 71 -23.47 19.07 -10.07
N LEU A 72 -22.23 19.15 -9.55
CA LEU A 72 -21.90 19.93 -8.35
C LEU A 72 -21.92 21.44 -8.57
N ALA A 73 -21.73 21.92 -9.81
CA ALA A 73 -21.91 23.33 -10.15
C ALA A 73 -23.40 23.74 -10.12
N LEU A 74 -24.31 22.82 -10.44
CA LEU A 74 -25.77 23.04 -10.37
C LEU A 74 -26.32 22.86 -8.95
N ASP A 75 -25.82 21.86 -8.22
CA ASP A 75 -26.17 21.62 -6.82
C ASP A 75 -24.92 21.17 -6.06
N ALA A 76 -24.27 22.13 -5.40
CA ALA A 76 -23.07 21.88 -4.63
C ALA A 76 -23.30 20.83 -3.54
N GLU A 77 -24.51 20.77 -2.96
CA GLU A 77 -24.84 19.91 -1.82
C GLU A 77 -25.28 18.50 -2.21
N LEU A 78 -25.33 18.18 -3.51
CA LEU A 78 -25.81 16.90 -4.00
C LEU A 78 -24.88 15.73 -3.59
N ALA A 79 -25.26 15.04 -2.52
CA ALA A 79 -24.47 13.94 -1.94
C ALA A 79 -24.12 12.84 -2.95
N SER A 80 -25.05 12.49 -3.85
CA SER A 80 -24.81 11.45 -4.87
C SER A 80 -23.78 11.85 -5.92
N ALA A 81 -23.65 13.13 -6.23
CA ALA A 81 -22.61 13.66 -7.11
C ALA A 81 -21.25 13.69 -6.40
N ARG A 82 -21.20 14.10 -5.13
CA ARG A 82 -19.97 14.06 -4.30
C ARG A 82 -19.45 12.64 -4.14
N CYS A 83 -20.31 11.69 -3.74
CA CYS A 83 -19.92 10.28 -3.61
C CYS A 83 -19.48 9.69 -4.97
N GLY A 84 -20.20 10.00 -6.05
CA GLY A 84 -19.85 9.55 -7.40
C GLY A 84 -18.49 10.06 -7.87
N LEU A 85 -18.21 11.35 -7.67
CA LEU A 85 -16.92 11.97 -7.98
C LEU A 85 -15.80 11.39 -7.11
N ALA A 86 -16.01 11.29 -5.81
CA ALA A 86 -15.00 10.78 -4.90
C ALA A 86 -14.67 9.30 -5.17
N TRP A 87 -15.66 8.45 -5.46
CA TRP A 87 -15.40 7.06 -5.85
C TRP A 87 -14.60 6.96 -7.17
N LEU A 88 -14.89 7.84 -8.13
CA LEU A 88 -14.11 7.94 -9.36
C LEU A 88 -12.67 8.37 -9.08
N LEU A 89 -12.46 9.37 -8.22
CA LEU A 89 -11.15 9.84 -7.80
C LEU A 89 -10.35 8.75 -7.07
N ILE A 90 -11.00 7.91 -6.26
CA ILE A 90 -10.37 6.71 -5.67
C ILE A 90 -9.87 5.73 -6.75
N LYS A 91 -10.68 5.49 -7.79
CA LYS A 91 -10.31 4.61 -8.91
C LYS A 91 -9.15 5.17 -9.74
N THR A 92 -9.05 6.50 -9.84
CA THR A 92 -7.97 7.19 -10.54
C THR A 92 -6.80 7.58 -9.63
N ARG A 93 -6.80 7.11 -8.37
CA ARG A 93 -5.73 7.30 -7.35
C ARG A 93 -5.54 8.71 -6.81
N HIS A 94 -6.54 9.57 -6.95
CA HIS A 94 -6.57 10.91 -6.35
C HIS A 94 -7.20 10.85 -4.95
N HIS A 95 -6.56 10.13 -4.03
CA HIS A 95 -7.14 9.78 -2.72
C HIS A 95 -7.40 10.99 -1.81
N ALA A 96 -6.45 11.94 -1.74
CA ALA A 96 -6.61 13.15 -0.95
C ALA A 96 -7.79 14.00 -1.44
N GLU A 97 -7.89 14.20 -2.76
CA GLU A 97 -9.00 14.94 -3.35
C GLU A 97 -10.34 14.21 -3.15
N ALA A 98 -10.37 12.88 -3.27
CA ALA A 98 -11.56 12.09 -2.99
C ALA A 98 -12.08 12.34 -1.56
N TYR A 99 -11.18 12.41 -0.58
CA TYR A 99 -11.54 12.76 0.80
C TYR A 99 -12.10 14.18 0.89
N ASP A 100 -11.44 15.17 0.29
CA ASP A 100 -11.89 16.56 0.31
C ASP A 100 -13.28 16.75 -0.32
N VAL A 101 -13.60 16.01 -1.39
CA VAL A 101 -14.91 16.05 -2.05
C VAL A 101 -16.04 15.57 -1.15
N VAL A 102 -15.83 14.52 -0.34
CA VAL A 102 -16.87 14.00 0.58
C VAL A 102 -16.85 14.65 1.95
N ARG A 103 -15.75 15.33 2.33
CA ARG A 103 -15.59 15.97 3.65
C ARG A 103 -16.80 16.81 4.10
N PRO A 104 -17.45 17.63 3.24
CA PRO A 104 -18.65 18.39 3.65
C PRO A 104 -19.80 17.52 4.17
N LEU A 105 -19.92 16.27 3.69
CA LEU A 105 -20.96 15.33 4.11
C LEU A 105 -20.65 14.64 5.45
N LEU A 106 -19.44 14.80 5.97
CA LEU A 106 -18.97 14.13 7.19
C LEU A 106 -19.22 14.97 8.46
N ALA A 107 -19.72 16.21 8.32
CA ALA A 107 -20.02 17.09 9.45
C ALA A 107 -21.01 16.42 10.42
N PRO A 108 -20.69 16.32 11.73
CA PRO A 108 -21.59 15.70 12.70
C PRO A 108 -22.89 16.51 12.90
N PRO A 109 -24.06 15.84 13.09
CA PRO A 109 -24.27 14.40 12.96
C PRO A 109 -24.45 13.98 11.50
N THR A 110 -23.50 13.22 10.94
CA THR A 110 -23.63 12.70 9.58
C THR A 110 -24.51 11.45 9.56
N LYS A 111 -25.35 11.34 8.52
CA LYS A 111 -26.15 10.14 8.21
C LYS A 111 -25.75 9.51 6.87
N HIS A 112 -24.64 9.94 6.28
CA HIS A 112 -24.19 9.51 4.96
C HIS A 112 -23.21 8.33 5.09
N ASP A 113 -23.75 7.11 5.15
CA ASP A 113 -22.95 5.87 5.26
C ASP A 113 -21.99 5.68 4.07
N GLU A 114 -22.44 6.00 2.84
CA GLU A 114 -21.61 5.93 1.64
C GLU A 114 -20.43 6.92 1.68
N ALA A 115 -20.66 8.16 2.13
CA ALA A 115 -19.61 9.17 2.26
C ALA A 115 -18.57 8.78 3.32
N LEU A 116 -19.03 8.24 4.46
CA LEU A 116 -18.15 7.68 5.49
C LEU A 116 -17.30 6.53 4.93
N ALA A 117 -17.91 5.60 4.20
CA ALA A 117 -17.19 4.48 3.60
C ALA A 117 -16.14 4.94 2.57
N ILE A 118 -16.49 5.87 1.68
CA ILE A 118 -15.55 6.43 0.70
C ILE A 118 -14.40 7.17 1.39
N SER A 119 -14.70 7.97 2.42
CA SER A 119 -13.67 8.65 3.20
C SER A 119 -12.73 7.67 3.91
N GLY A 120 -13.27 6.56 4.41
CA GLY A 120 -12.49 5.49 5.03
C GLY A 120 -11.52 4.84 4.05
N VAL A 121 -11.99 4.50 2.84
CA VAL A 121 -11.13 3.96 1.78
C VAL A 121 -10.07 4.99 1.32
N ALA A 122 -10.45 6.26 1.19
CA ALA A 122 -9.53 7.34 0.84
C ALA A 122 -8.37 7.46 1.85
N LEU A 123 -8.71 7.47 3.15
CA LEU A 123 -7.75 7.51 4.25
C LEU A 123 -6.85 6.27 4.27
N LEU A 124 -7.44 5.07 4.14
CA LEU A 124 -6.68 3.81 4.10
C LEU A 124 -5.63 3.80 3.00
N ARG A 125 -6.01 4.14 1.75
CA ARG A 125 -5.08 4.14 0.61
C ARG A 125 -4.04 5.26 0.67
N SER A 126 -4.35 6.33 1.40
CA SER A 126 -3.39 7.39 1.74
C SER A 126 -2.48 7.04 2.93
N GLY A 127 -2.63 5.85 3.53
CA GLY A 127 -1.82 5.37 4.66
C GLY A 127 -2.33 5.77 6.05
N TYR A 128 -3.48 6.44 6.17
CA TYR A 128 -4.10 6.82 7.45
C TYR A 128 -5.02 5.72 7.97
N PHE A 129 -4.43 4.61 8.42
CA PHE A 129 -5.17 3.38 8.70
C PHE A 129 -6.20 3.48 9.82
N ARG A 130 -5.84 4.13 10.94
CA ARG A 130 -6.72 4.25 12.10
C ARG A 130 -7.97 5.05 11.77
N ASP A 131 -7.78 6.24 11.21
CA ASP A 131 -8.88 7.14 10.83
C ASP A 131 -9.74 6.49 9.75
N GLY A 132 -9.11 5.80 8.79
CA GLY A 132 -9.80 5.04 7.77
C GLY A 132 -10.69 3.94 8.34
N PHE A 133 -10.16 3.12 9.26
CA PHE A 133 -10.92 2.07 9.92
C PHE A 133 -12.09 2.59 10.76
N ASP A 134 -11.88 3.68 11.49
CA ASP A 134 -12.94 4.30 12.30
C ASP A 134 -14.07 4.87 11.43
N ALA A 135 -13.76 5.44 10.26
CA ALA A 135 -14.78 5.88 9.30
C ALA A 135 -15.57 4.70 8.71
N LEU A 136 -14.91 3.59 8.34
CA LEU A 136 -15.58 2.40 7.81
C LEU A 136 -16.49 1.73 8.86
N LYS A 137 -16.06 1.66 10.11
CA LYS A 137 -16.90 1.18 11.22
C LYS A 137 -18.14 2.04 11.40
N GLN A 138 -18.00 3.37 11.34
CA GLN A 138 -19.15 4.27 11.41
C GLN A 138 -20.11 4.06 10.23
N ALA A 139 -19.60 3.84 9.02
CA ALA A 139 -20.43 3.50 7.87
C ALA A 139 -21.25 2.22 8.10
N LEU A 140 -20.63 1.14 8.63
CA LEU A 140 -21.32 -0.11 8.95
C LEU A 140 -22.31 0.03 10.12
N ALA A 141 -22.05 0.95 11.05
CA ALA A 141 -22.99 1.26 12.13
C ALA A 141 -24.27 1.94 11.60
N LEU A 142 -24.15 2.80 10.57
CA LEU A 142 -25.30 3.41 9.89
C LEU A 142 -26.01 2.43 8.94
N LYS A 143 -25.24 1.63 8.18
CA LYS A 143 -25.76 0.65 7.23
C LYS A 143 -24.93 -0.64 7.26
N ARG A 144 -25.47 -1.66 7.92
CA ARG A 144 -24.77 -2.94 8.15
C ARG A 144 -24.30 -3.65 6.88
N ASN A 145 -24.98 -3.45 5.75
CA ASN A 145 -24.65 -4.05 4.44
C ASN A 145 -24.00 -3.05 3.47
N ASN A 146 -23.30 -2.03 3.97
CA ASN A 146 -22.55 -1.14 3.11
C ASN A 146 -21.35 -1.88 2.48
N ALA A 147 -21.45 -2.17 1.18
CA ALA A 147 -20.46 -2.95 0.44
C ALA A 147 -19.07 -2.27 0.38
N ILE A 148 -19.02 -0.94 0.26
CA ILE A 148 -17.75 -0.18 0.24
C ILE A 148 -17.04 -0.33 1.57
N ALA A 149 -17.78 -0.23 2.67
CA ALA A 149 -17.22 -0.39 4.00
C ALA A 149 -16.74 -1.82 4.28
N MET A 150 -17.52 -2.84 3.87
CA MET A 150 -17.10 -4.25 3.95
C MET A 150 -15.81 -4.50 3.16
N ALA A 151 -15.75 -4.02 1.91
CA ALA A 151 -14.57 -4.19 1.05
C ALA A 151 -13.35 -3.41 1.60
N GLY A 152 -13.54 -2.20 2.11
CA GLY A 152 -12.47 -1.41 2.73
C GLY A 152 -11.89 -2.08 3.97
N ILE A 153 -12.74 -2.70 4.82
CA ILE A 153 -12.26 -3.47 5.97
C ILE A 153 -11.61 -4.79 5.51
N ALA A 154 -12.12 -5.42 4.45
CA ALA A 154 -11.46 -6.59 3.85
C ALA A 154 -10.06 -6.26 3.31
N GLU A 155 -9.90 -5.09 2.69
CA GLU A 155 -8.61 -4.57 2.20
C GLU A 155 -7.64 -4.34 3.37
N LEU A 156 -8.08 -3.67 4.45
CA LEU A 156 -7.29 -3.50 5.66
C LEU A 156 -6.91 -4.84 6.32
N ALA A 157 -7.87 -5.76 6.46
CA ALA A 157 -7.63 -7.10 6.99
C ALA A 157 -6.60 -7.86 6.14
N CYS A 158 -6.55 -7.64 4.82
CA CYS A 158 -5.53 -8.19 3.95
C CYS A 158 -4.13 -7.61 4.26
N TYR A 159 -4.04 -6.28 4.44
CA TYR A 159 -2.80 -5.62 4.89
C TYR A 159 -2.32 -6.13 6.25
N GLU A 160 -3.28 -6.47 7.11
CA GLU A 160 -3.06 -7.02 8.45
C GLU A 160 -2.99 -8.56 8.49
N ASN A 161 -2.83 -9.22 7.32
CA ASN A 161 -2.70 -10.68 7.20
C ASN A 161 -3.83 -11.49 7.87
N GLN A 162 -4.99 -10.86 8.13
CA GLN A 162 -6.21 -11.47 8.66
C GLN A 162 -7.05 -12.05 7.51
N LEU A 163 -6.46 -13.00 6.77
CA LEU A 163 -7.00 -13.48 5.49
C LEU A 163 -8.40 -14.12 5.61
N SER A 164 -8.68 -14.81 6.72
CA SER A 164 -10.01 -15.41 6.95
C SER A 164 -11.10 -14.35 7.09
N LEU A 165 -10.82 -13.27 7.84
CA LEU A 165 -11.73 -12.14 7.98
C LEU A 165 -11.90 -11.41 6.64
N ALA A 166 -10.79 -11.17 5.93
CA ALA A 166 -10.80 -10.54 4.62
C ALA A 166 -11.67 -11.32 3.62
N ALA A 167 -11.55 -12.65 3.59
CA ALA A 167 -12.33 -13.53 2.71
C ALA A 167 -13.83 -13.49 3.02
N GLN A 168 -14.22 -13.45 4.30
CA GLN A 168 -15.62 -13.33 4.71
C GLN A 168 -16.21 -11.99 4.27
N LEU A 169 -15.51 -10.90 4.55
CA LEU A 169 -15.98 -9.55 4.25
C LEU A 169 -16.05 -9.26 2.75
N ILE A 170 -15.07 -9.70 1.96
CA ILE A 170 -15.10 -9.49 0.51
C ILE A 170 -16.22 -10.30 -0.16
N THR A 171 -16.51 -11.50 0.35
CA THR A 171 -17.64 -12.31 -0.13
C THR A 171 -18.97 -11.61 0.16
N ALA A 172 -19.12 -11.02 1.35
CA ALA A 172 -20.29 -10.21 1.70
C ALA A 172 -20.41 -8.96 0.81
N ALA A 173 -19.32 -8.24 0.56
CA ALA A 173 -19.30 -7.07 -0.32
C ALA A 173 -19.70 -7.42 -1.77
N ILE A 174 -19.21 -8.54 -2.32
CA ILE A 174 -19.59 -9.03 -3.65
C ILE A 174 -21.07 -9.40 -3.70
N SER A 175 -21.62 -9.96 -2.62
CA SER A 175 -23.04 -10.33 -2.55
C SER A 175 -23.95 -9.10 -2.62
N GLU A 176 -23.53 -8.00 -2.00
CA GLU A 176 -24.27 -6.72 -2.01
C GLU A 176 -24.06 -5.91 -3.29
N SER A 177 -22.93 -6.07 -3.97
CA SER A 177 -22.58 -5.29 -5.17
C SER A 177 -21.73 -6.11 -6.14
N PRO A 178 -22.32 -7.11 -6.83
CA PRO A 178 -21.59 -8.07 -7.65
C PRO A 178 -20.99 -7.47 -8.93
N GLU A 179 -21.47 -6.30 -9.33
CA GLU A 179 -21.03 -5.60 -10.55
C GLU A 179 -19.85 -4.64 -10.32
N GLU A 180 -19.34 -4.51 -9.08
CA GLU A 180 -18.16 -3.68 -8.78
C GLU A 180 -16.88 -4.49 -9.09
N PRO A 181 -16.12 -4.16 -10.16
CA PRO A 181 -14.97 -4.96 -10.57
C PRO A 181 -13.90 -5.07 -9.48
N ASP A 182 -13.64 -3.98 -8.75
CA ASP A 182 -12.52 -3.92 -7.79
C ASP A 182 -12.70 -4.94 -6.65
N TYR A 183 -13.93 -5.33 -6.33
CA TYR A 183 -14.19 -6.37 -5.32
C TYR A 183 -13.72 -7.75 -5.78
N HIS A 184 -13.88 -8.06 -7.07
CA HIS A 184 -13.38 -9.31 -7.65
C HIS A 184 -11.85 -9.33 -7.73
N LEU A 185 -11.22 -8.18 -7.98
CA LEU A 185 -9.76 -8.06 -7.94
C LEU A 185 -9.22 -8.28 -6.51
N LEU A 186 -9.86 -7.69 -5.50
CA LEU A 186 -9.50 -7.91 -4.10
C LEU A 186 -9.75 -9.36 -3.65
N ALA A 187 -10.88 -9.96 -4.06
CA ALA A 187 -11.18 -11.37 -3.80
C ALA A 187 -10.13 -12.31 -4.39
N ALA A 188 -9.68 -12.04 -5.63
CA ALA A 188 -8.62 -12.81 -6.26
C ALA A 188 -7.30 -12.76 -5.46
N ARG A 189 -6.93 -11.57 -4.98
CA ARG A 189 -5.71 -11.37 -4.17
C ARG A 189 -5.79 -12.14 -2.85
N ILE A 190 -6.90 -11.98 -2.12
CA ILE A 190 -7.14 -12.70 -0.86
C ILE A 190 -7.09 -14.21 -1.09
N ALA A 191 -7.79 -14.71 -2.10
CA ALA A 191 -7.83 -16.13 -2.43
C ALA A 191 -6.46 -16.70 -2.84
N SER A 192 -5.66 -15.93 -3.58
CA SER A 192 -4.30 -16.35 -3.94
C SER A 192 -3.40 -16.53 -2.72
N ARG A 193 -3.53 -15.67 -1.70
CA ARG A 193 -2.79 -15.78 -0.43
C ARG A 193 -3.28 -16.93 0.44
N LEU A 194 -4.54 -17.33 0.29
CA LEU A 194 -5.11 -18.55 0.87
C LEU A 194 -4.82 -19.81 0.02
N GLU A 195 -4.05 -19.67 -1.06
CA GLU A 195 -3.75 -20.73 -2.04
C GLU A 195 -5.00 -21.36 -2.69
N ASN A 196 -6.12 -20.64 -2.71
CA ASN A 196 -7.30 -21.01 -3.48
C ASN A 196 -7.19 -20.45 -4.90
N PHE A 197 -6.25 -20.99 -5.68
CA PHE A 197 -5.91 -20.47 -7.00
C PHE A 197 -7.05 -20.60 -8.02
N HIS A 198 -7.91 -21.62 -7.87
CA HIS A 198 -9.10 -21.76 -8.72
C HIS A 198 -10.07 -20.59 -8.53
N PHE A 199 -10.46 -20.30 -7.28
CA PHE A 199 -11.33 -19.16 -6.98
C PHE A 199 -10.64 -17.83 -7.33
N ALA A 200 -9.32 -17.73 -7.15
CA ALA A 200 -8.57 -16.54 -7.55
C ALA A 200 -8.64 -16.29 -9.06
N ALA A 201 -8.46 -17.34 -9.87
CA ALA A 201 -8.57 -17.26 -11.33
C ALA A 201 -9.98 -16.87 -11.77
N ASP A 202 -11.03 -17.45 -11.17
CA ASP A 202 -12.42 -17.11 -11.49
C ASP A 202 -12.79 -15.68 -11.10
N SER A 203 -12.30 -15.22 -9.95
CA SER A 203 -12.47 -13.83 -9.53
C SER A 203 -11.79 -12.87 -10.51
N LEU A 204 -10.59 -13.19 -11.01
CA LEU A 204 -9.95 -12.37 -12.07
C LEU A 204 -10.70 -12.40 -13.40
N ARG A 205 -11.31 -13.55 -13.78
CA ARG A 205 -12.19 -13.62 -14.96
C ARG A 205 -13.41 -12.71 -14.79
N ASN A 206 -14.01 -12.67 -13.61
CA ASN A 206 -15.11 -11.75 -13.29
C ASN A 206 -14.66 -10.30 -13.33
N PHE A 207 -13.49 -9.97 -12.78
CA PHE A 207 -12.89 -8.64 -12.94
C PHE A 207 -12.78 -8.25 -14.41
N LEU A 208 -12.20 -9.11 -15.26
CA LEU A 208 -12.08 -8.81 -16.69
C LEU A 208 -13.44 -8.67 -17.38
N ARG A 209 -14.44 -9.47 -16.98
CA ARG A 209 -15.79 -9.35 -17.55
C ARG A 209 -16.44 -7.99 -17.24
N LEU A 210 -16.26 -7.50 -16.01
CA LEU A 210 -16.94 -6.30 -15.50
C LEU A 210 -16.15 -5.00 -15.75
N ALA A 211 -14.82 -5.06 -15.67
CA ALA A 211 -13.97 -3.88 -15.75
C ALA A 211 -13.97 -3.26 -17.17
N PRO A 212 -13.94 -1.93 -17.28
CA PRO A 212 -13.80 -1.24 -18.56
C PRO A 212 -12.61 -1.75 -19.39
N ARG A 213 -12.78 -1.77 -20.71
CA ARG A 213 -11.74 -2.20 -21.67
C ARG A 213 -10.81 -1.06 -22.05
N THR A 214 -10.25 -0.37 -21.06
CA THR A 214 -9.43 0.84 -21.27
C THR A 214 -7.92 0.59 -21.28
N ASP A 215 -7.45 -0.48 -20.64
CA ASP A 215 -6.02 -0.79 -20.48
C ASP A 215 -5.71 -2.21 -20.96
N ALA A 216 -5.25 -2.33 -22.21
CA ALA A 216 -4.89 -3.62 -22.81
C ALA A 216 -3.71 -4.30 -22.06
N GLU A 217 -2.71 -3.53 -21.65
CA GLU A 217 -1.51 -4.02 -20.95
C GLU A 217 -1.88 -4.61 -19.57
N ARG A 218 -2.72 -3.91 -18.79
CA ARG A 218 -3.24 -4.43 -17.52
C ARG A 218 -4.08 -5.69 -17.71
N ARG A 219 -4.88 -5.76 -18.77
CA ARG A 219 -5.71 -6.95 -19.05
C ARG A 219 -4.85 -8.14 -19.43
N GLU A 220 -3.84 -7.94 -20.27
CA GLU A 220 -2.87 -8.99 -20.62
C GLU A 220 -2.12 -9.53 -19.38
N ARG A 221 -1.69 -8.63 -18.49
CA ARG A 221 -1.10 -9.02 -17.19
C ARG A 221 -2.04 -9.91 -16.38
N ILE A 222 -3.31 -9.51 -16.25
CA ILE A 222 -4.32 -10.26 -15.49
C ILE A 222 -4.59 -11.62 -16.16
N GLU A 223 -4.64 -11.69 -17.49
CA GLU A 223 -4.78 -12.95 -18.21
C GLU A 223 -3.58 -13.88 -17.97
N GLY A 224 -2.36 -13.35 -17.88
CA GLY A 224 -1.18 -14.11 -17.47
C GLY A 224 -1.30 -14.71 -16.08
N VAL A 225 -1.78 -13.92 -15.11
CA VAL A 225 -2.05 -14.39 -13.75
C VAL A 225 -3.15 -15.46 -13.75
N ILE A 226 -4.22 -15.30 -14.54
CA ILE A 226 -5.27 -16.33 -14.70
C ILE A 226 -4.68 -17.64 -15.21
N ARG A 227 -3.83 -17.59 -16.25
CA ARG A 227 -3.13 -18.78 -16.77
C ARG A 227 -2.27 -19.43 -15.69
N PHE A 228 -1.53 -18.62 -14.94
CA PHE A 228 -0.67 -19.11 -13.88
C PHE A 228 -1.45 -19.77 -12.72
N TYR A 229 -2.51 -19.13 -12.23
CA TYR A 229 -3.37 -19.69 -11.19
C TYR A 229 -4.14 -20.93 -11.67
N THR A 230 -4.53 -20.97 -12.94
CA THR A 230 -5.13 -22.17 -13.55
C THR A 230 -4.10 -23.32 -13.60
N TYR A 231 -2.84 -23.03 -13.93
CA TYR A 231 -1.75 -24.01 -13.91
C TYR A 231 -1.49 -24.55 -12.49
N LEU A 232 -1.43 -23.67 -11.48
CA LEU A 232 -1.27 -24.10 -10.09
C LEU A 232 -2.45 -24.96 -9.61
N GLY A 233 -3.68 -24.62 -10.03
CA GLY A 233 -4.87 -25.42 -9.74
C GLY A 233 -5.09 -25.59 -8.24
N THR A 234 -5.05 -26.84 -7.75
CA THR A 234 -5.18 -27.19 -6.32
C THR A 234 -3.84 -27.44 -5.63
N SER A 235 -2.72 -27.14 -6.31
CA SER A 235 -1.38 -27.38 -5.77
C SER A 235 -1.11 -26.52 -4.54
N ARG A 236 -0.48 -27.13 -3.52
CA ARG A 236 0.19 -26.39 -2.44
C ARG A 236 1.52 -25.89 -2.95
N ILE A 237 1.84 -24.63 -2.66
CA ILE A 237 3.11 -24.00 -3.04
C ILE A 237 3.98 -23.81 -1.80
N ASN A 238 5.30 -23.73 -2.00
CA ASN A 238 6.30 -23.49 -0.96
C ASN A 238 6.22 -24.49 0.22
N VAL A 239 6.04 -25.77 -0.09
CA VAL A 239 5.88 -26.82 0.91
C VAL A 239 7.22 -27.14 1.57
N VAL A 240 7.35 -26.86 2.88
CA VAL A 240 8.57 -27.15 3.65
C VAL A 240 8.57 -28.62 4.09
N GLN A 241 9.56 -29.39 3.63
CA GLN A 241 9.69 -30.84 3.92
C GLN A 241 10.30 -31.11 5.30
N GLU A 242 11.36 -30.39 5.66
CA GLU A 242 12.05 -30.55 6.95
C GLU A 242 11.73 -29.39 7.88
N ARG A 243 11.03 -29.69 8.98
CA ARG A 243 10.58 -28.71 9.99
C ARG A 243 11.67 -28.48 11.03
N ALA A 244 12.84 -28.04 10.58
CA ALA A 244 13.97 -27.72 11.43
C ALA A 244 14.21 -26.22 11.48
N ASP A 245 14.79 -25.76 12.58
CA ASP A 245 15.37 -24.43 12.64
C ASP A 245 16.73 -24.44 11.95
N ALA A 246 17.05 -23.39 11.22
CA ALA A 246 18.30 -23.28 10.46
C ALA A 246 18.98 -21.94 10.69
N LEU A 247 20.31 -21.99 10.80
CA LEU A 247 21.19 -20.83 10.77
C LEU A 247 22.08 -20.95 9.54
N ILE A 248 21.98 -19.98 8.63
CA ILE A 248 22.56 -20.07 7.30
C ILE A 248 23.41 -18.84 7.06
N PRO A 249 24.74 -18.98 6.88
CA PRO A 249 25.61 -17.84 6.67
C PRO A 249 25.29 -17.18 5.33
N PHE A 250 25.41 -15.85 5.28
CA PHE A 250 25.35 -15.07 4.05
C PHE A 250 26.57 -14.14 3.93
N GLU A 251 26.85 -13.71 2.71
CA GLU A 251 27.87 -12.69 2.45
C GLU A 251 27.21 -11.33 2.17
N LEU A 252 27.90 -10.23 2.47
CA LEU A 252 27.40 -8.89 2.16
C LEU A 252 28.14 -8.31 0.96
N HIS A 253 27.44 -8.12 -0.15
CA HIS A 253 28.00 -7.48 -1.35
C HIS A 253 27.21 -6.20 -1.65
N GLY A 254 27.84 -5.04 -1.43
CA GLY A 254 27.14 -3.75 -1.55
C GLY A 254 25.96 -3.61 -0.58
N ARG A 255 26.13 -4.07 0.68
CA ARG A 255 25.12 -4.13 1.75
C ARG A 255 23.93 -5.07 1.52
N ARG A 256 23.90 -5.80 0.40
CA ARG A 256 22.88 -6.81 0.13
C ARG A 256 23.33 -8.17 0.66
N PRO A 257 22.47 -8.95 1.33
CA PRO A 257 22.78 -10.30 1.77
C PRO A 257 22.70 -11.29 0.60
N HIS A 258 23.81 -11.94 0.30
CA HIS A 258 23.96 -12.97 -0.71
C HIS A 258 24.06 -14.35 -0.07
N ILE A 259 23.29 -15.30 -0.59
CA ILE A 259 23.19 -16.65 -0.04
C ILE A 259 23.21 -17.68 -1.16
N ASN A 260 23.87 -18.80 -0.90
CA ASN A 260 23.91 -19.93 -1.83
C ASN A 260 22.67 -20.81 -1.62
N VAL A 261 22.02 -21.16 -2.72
CA VAL A 261 20.89 -22.10 -2.75
C VAL A 261 21.19 -23.27 -3.69
N ARG A 262 20.49 -24.38 -3.50
CA ARG A 262 20.39 -25.43 -4.53
C ARG A 262 18.98 -25.43 -5.11
N ILE A 263 18.86 -25.66 -6.40
CA ILE A 263 17.59 -25.69 -7.12
C ILE A 263 17.47 -27.05 -7.80
N ASN A 264 16.38 -27.75 -7.54
CA ASN A 264 16.12 -29.09 -8.07
C ASN A 264 17.31 -30.04 -7.84
N GLY A 265 17.95 -29.97 -6.66
CA GLY A 265 19.12 -30.78 -6.31
C GLY A 265 20.43 -30.38 -7.02
N LYS A 266 20.51 -29.24 -7.71
CA LYS A 266 21.72 -28.71 -8.37
C LYS A 266 22.15 -27.38 -7.76
N GLY A 267 23.44 -27.06 -7.77
CA GLY A 267 23.96 -25.79 -7.25
C GLY A 267 25.43 -25.90 -6.81
N PRO A 268 25.97 -24.87 -6.13
CA PRO A 268 25.25 -23.70 -5.61
C PRO A 268 24.88 -22.67 -6.69
N PHE A 269 23.79 -21.94 -6.46
CA PHE A 269 23.39 -20.73 -7.18
C PHE A 269 23.40 -19.54 -6.22
N ASN A 270 23.89 -18.39 -6.69
CA ASN A 270 24.05 -17.19 -5.88
C ASN A 270 22.77 -16.34 -5.91
N PHE A 271 22.08 -16.26 -4.77
CA PHE A 271 20.83 -15.51 -4.62
C PHE A 271 21.03 -14.30 -3.73
N VAL A 272 20.34 -13.20 -4.03
CA VAL A 272 20.16 -12.09 -3.09
C VAL A 272 18.94 -12.39 -2.23
N LEU A 273 19.07 -12.28 -0.92
CA LEU A 273 17.95 -12.33 0.01
C LEU A 273 17.24 -10.98 0.00
N ASP A 274 16.00 -10.95 -0.50
CA ASP A 274 15.33 -9.75 -0.97
C ASP A 274 13.90 -9.66 -0.40
N THR A 275 13.75 -8.96 0.73
CA THR A 275 12.43 -8.68 1.31
C THR A 275 11.61 -7.66 0.50
N GLY A 276 12.23 -6.98 -0.47
CA GLY A 276 11.56 -6.12 -1.47
C GLY A 276 10.98 -6.92 -2.65
N ALA A 277 11.25 -8.22 -2.74
CA ALA A 277 10.63 -9.13 -3.70
C ALA A 277 9.51 -9.94 -3.04
N SER A 278 8.29 -9.83 -3.55
CA SER A 278 7.16 -10.61 -3.03
C SER A 278 7.25 -12.09 -3.39
N SER A 279 7.80 -12.42 -4.57
CA SER A 279 8.04 -13.77 -5.05
C SER A 279 9.51 -13.98 -5.39
N CYS A 280 9.95 -15.22 -5.38
CA CYS A 280 11.28 -15.58 -5.88
C CYS A 280 11.44 -15.24 -7.35
N VAL A 281 12.66 -14.91 -7.72
CA VAL A 281 13.06 -14.60 -9.09
C VAL A 281 14.22 -15.50 -9.48
N LEU A 282 14.16 -16.10 -10.66
CA LEU A 282 15.25 -16.85 -11.25
C LEU A 282 15.70 -16.17 -12.55
N SER A 283 17.02 -16.05 -12.73
CA SER A 283 17.56 -15.56 -14.01
C SER A 283 17.24 -16.51 -15.16
N ASN A 284 17.01 -15.98 -16.36
CA ASN A 284 16.81 -16.79 -17.55
C ASN A 284 17.98 -17.76 -17.82
N ASP A 285 19.23 -17.36 -17.54
CA ASP A 285 20.39 -18.23 -17.69
C ASP A 285 20.42 -19.38 -16.69
N ALA A 286 20.08 -19.11 -15.41
CA ALA A 286 19.96 -20.19 -14.43
C ALA A 286 18.81 -21.13 -14.79
N ALA A 287 17.68 -20.60 -15.26
CA ALA A 287 16.55 -21.38 -15.75
C ALA A 287 16.97 -22.30 -16.93
N ALA A 288 17.69 -21.76 -17.91
CA ALA A 288 18.19 -22.51 -19.05
C ALA A 288 19.16 -23.63 -18.64
N LYS A 289 20.12 -23.35 -17.75
CA LYS A 289 21.06 -24.34 -17.19
C LYS A 289 20.33 -25.47 -16.44
N LEU A 290 19.22 -25.14 -15.79
CA LEU A 290 18.42 -26.08 -15.00
C LEU A 290 17.34 -26.80 -15.82
N GLY A 291 17.10 -26.38 -17.06
CA GLY A 291 16.02 -26.88 -17.91
C GLY A 291 14.62 -26.48 -17.45
N ILE A 292 14.50 -25.36 -16.70
CA ILE A 292 13.22 -24.82 -16.23
C ILE A 292 12.57 -24.06 -17.37
N ARG A 293 11.29 -24.35 -17.63
CA ARG A 293 10.51 -23.74 -18.71
C ARG A 293 9.41 -22.84 -18.15
N PRO A 294 9.03 -21.77 -18.87
CA PRO A 294 7.84 -21.00 -18.55
C PRO A 294 6.58 -21.87 -18.47
N VAL A 295 5.73 -21.61 -17.49
CA VAL A 295 4.40 -22.26 -17.34
C VAL A 295 3.26 -21.32 -17.70
N ALA A 296 3.50 -20.01 -17.57
CA ALA A 296 2.62 -18.94 -17.97
C ALA A 296 3.44 -17.67 -18.22
N ALA A 297 2.84 -16.70 -18.91
CA ALA A 297 3.36 -15.35 -19.04
C ALA A 297 2.18 -14.39 -19.19
N GLY A 298 2.36 -13.09 -18.96
CA GLY A 298 1.36 -12.10 -19.37
C GLY A 298 1.80 -10.66 -19.20
N GLY A 299 1.85 -9.94 -20.33
CA GLY A 299 2.20 -8.53 -20.38
C GLY A 299 3.56 -8.21 -19.76
N GLU A 300 3.72 -6.95 -19.42
CA GLU A 300 4.96 -6.34 -18.98
C GLU A 300 4.81 -5.78 -17.56
N ALA A 301 5.82 -5.96 -16.72
CA ALA A 301 5.91 -5.33 -15.41
C ALA A 301 6.85 -4.13 -15.45
N ARG A 302 6.63 -3.22 -14.51
CA ARG A 302 7.51 -2.09 -14.21
C ARG A 302 7.96 -2.21 -12.76
N ALA A 303 9.18 -1.81 -12.47
CA ALA A 303 9.75 -1.82 -11.13
C ALA A 303 10.57 -0.55 -10.88
N VAL A 304 11.15 -0.44 -9.69
CA VAL A 304 12.00 0.68 -9.31
C VAL A 304 13.36 0.61 -10.02
N GLY A 305 13.87 1.77 -10.43
CA GLY A 305 15.20 1.98 -11.03
C GLY A 305 15.19 1.79 -12.55
N GLY A 306 15.16 2.88 -13.32
CA GLY A 306 15.08 2.89 -14.78
C GLY A 306 13.66 3.18 -15.33
N SER A 307 13.56 3.35 -16.65
CA SER A 307 12.30 3.59 -17.38
C SER A 307 11.78 2.37 -18.14
N GLY A 308 12.43 1.20 -17.98
CA GLY A 308 12.15 -0.01 -18.75
C GLY A 308 10.94 -0.79 -18.24
N THR A 309 10.44 -1.67 -19.10
CA THR A 309 9.52 -2.74 -18.73
C THR A 309 10.23 -4.09 -18.86
N PHE A 310 9.72 -5.12 -18.21
CA PHE A 310 10.18 -6.49 -18.42
C PHE A 310 9.00 -7.47 -18.50
N PRO A 311 9.10 -8.53 -19.31
CA PRO A 311 8.01 -9.48 -19.48
C PRO A 311 7.73 -10.22 -18.17
N ILE A 312 6.45 -10.39 -17.84
CA ILE A 312 6.05 -11.21 -16.70
C ILE A 312 6.00 -12.66 -17.16
N VAL A 313 7.00 -13.44 -16.77
CA VAL A 313 7.10 -14.87 -17.10
C VAL A 313 7.14 -15.69 -15.81
N TYR A 314 6.25 -16.67 -15.70
CA TYR A 314 6.12 -17.53 -14.54
C TYR A 314 6.81 -18.86 -14.79
N GLY A 315 7.54 -19.35 -13.78
CA GLY A 315 8.07 -20.71 -13.70
C GLY A 315 7.73 -21.34 -12.36
N VAL A 316 7.96 -22.65 -12.24
CA VAL A 316 7.84 -23.38 -10.98
C VAL A 316 9.06 -24.27 -10.80
N LEU A 317 9.75 -24.13 -9.67
CA LEU A 317 10.84 -25.01 -9.26
C LEU A 317 10.25 -26.25 -8.58
N LYS A 318 10.85 -27.43 -8.80
CA LYS A 318 10.50 -28.64 -8.05
C LYS A 318 10.94 -28.51 -6.61
N SER A 319 12.16 -28.02 -6.38
CA SER A 319 12.67 -27.71 -5.05
C SER A 319 13.63 -26.52 -5.04
N LEU A 320 13.63 -25.81 -3.93
CA LEU A 320 14.65 -24.85 -3.51
C LEU A 320 15.19 -25.30 -2.15
N GLU A 321 16.51 -25.46 -2.05
CA GLU A 321 17.21 -25.87 -0.84
C GLU A 321 18.06 -24.72 -0.33
N LEU A 322 17.89 -24.39 0.95
CA LEU A 322 18.53 -23.28 1.65
C LEU A 322 19.11 -23.83 2.96
N GLY A 323 20.42 -24.11 2.96
CA GLY A 323 21.04 -24.87 4.04
C GLY A 323 20.37 -26.24 4.20
N PRO A 324 19.89 -26.62 5.40
CA PRO A 324 19.15 -27.87 5.61
C PRO A 324 17.67 -27.77 5.18
N ILE A 325 17.16 -26.58 4.89
CA ILE A 325 15.73 -26.40 4.58
C ILE A 325 15.47 -26.73 3.12
N LYS A 326 14.57 -27.68 2.87
CA LYS A 326 14.06 -27.99 1.53
C LYS A 326 12.60 -27.51 1.39
N ILE A 327 12.37 -26.67 0.39
CA ILE A 327 11.07 -26.12 0.01
C ILE A 327 10.68 -26.68 -1.36
N GLU A 328 9.50 -27.25 -1.50
CA GLU A 328 9.00 -27.84 -2.74
C GLU A 328 7.90 -27.00 -3.39
N THR A 329 7.77 -27.14 -4.72
CA THR A 329 6.78 -26.41 -5.54
C THR A 329 6.90 -24.90 -5.33
N VAL A 330 7.98 -24.30 -5.85
CA VAL A 330 8.28 -22.88 -5.64
C VAL A 330 7.97 -22.07 -6.89
N PRO A 331 6.89 -21.27 -6.90
CA PRO A 331 6.66 -20.23 -7.90
C PRO A 331 7.83 -19.27 -8.03
N VAL A 332 8.23 -18.97 -9.27
CA VAL A 332 9.25 -17.98 -9.57
C VAL A 332 8.86 -17.10 -10.75
N TYR A 333 9.33 -15.85 -10.74
CA TYR A 333 9.43 -15.07 -11.98
C TYR A 333 10.72 -15.42 -12.70
N LEU A 334 10.63 -15.66 -14.00
CA LEU A 334 11.79 -15.82 -14.88
C LEU A 334 12.08 -14.47 -15.53
N ARG A 335 13.28 -13.92 -15.32
CA ARG A 335 13.67 -12.63 -15.92
C ARG A 335 15.16 -12.54 -16.17
N ASP A 336 15.57 -11.58 -16.99
CA ASP A 336 16.98 -11.21 -17.06
C ASP A 336 17.37 -10.41 -15.82
N ILE A 337 18.48 -10.80 -15.19
CA ILE A 337 19.03 -10.11 -14.03
C ILE A 337 20.32 -9.44 -14.47
N GLN A 338 20.29 -8.10 -14.52
CA GLN A 338 21.44 -7.27 -14.90
C GLN A 338 22.35 -6.95 -13.70
N SER A 339 22.03 -7.45 -12.50
CA SER A 339 22.84 -7.20 -11.30
C SER A 339 24.07 -8.12 -11.27
N LEU A 340 25.24 -7.50 -11.20
CA LEU A 340 26.47 -8.13 -10.73
C LEU A 340 26.59 -7.94 -9.22
N ASN A 341 27.31 -8.84 -8.55
CA ASN A 341 27.73 -8.65 -7.18
C ASN A 341 29.00 -7.76 -7.12
N SER A 342 29.52 -7.47 -5.92
CA SER A 342 30.69 -6.58 -5.75
C SER A 342 31.99 -7.15 -6.33
N HIS A 343 32.02 -8.44 -6.69
CA HIS A 343 33.15 -9.15 -7.29
C HIS A 343 32.96 -9.39 -8.79
N GLY A 344 31.93 -8.79 -9.41
CA GLY A 344 31.60 -9.01 -10.83
C GLY A 344 30.98 -10.38 -11.13
N THR A 345 30.61 -11.16 -10.11
CA THR A 345 29.89 -12.43 -10.29
C THR A 345 28.41 -12.17 -10.52
N ARG A 346 27.81 -12.97 -11.38
CA ARG A 346 26.39 -12.88 -11.72
C ARG A 346 25.51 -13.27 -10.52
N VAL A 347 24.42 -12.52 -10.33
CA VAL A 347 23.32 -12.94 -9.44
C VAL A 347 22.41 -13.88 -10.22
N ASP A 348 22.21 -15.09 -9.69
CA ASP A 348 21.38 -16.12 -10.34
C ASP A 348 19.88 -15.94 -10.02
N GLY A 349 19.54 -15.25 -8.92
CA GLY A 349 18.16 -15.02 -8.50
C GLY A 349 17.99 -14.11 -7.29
N PHE A 350 16.74 -13.84 -6.96
CA PHE A 350 16.32 -13.15 -5.73
C PHE A 350 15.40 -14.07 -4.92
N LEU A 351 15.67 -14.19 -3.63
CA LEU A 351 14.86 -14.96 -2.69
C LEU A 351 13.84 -14.03 -2.05
N GLY A 352 12.59 -14.11 -2.52
CA GLY A 352 11.49 -13.25 -2.09
C GLY A 352 10.74 -13.78 -0.87
N LEU A 353 9.81 -12.97 -0.37
CA LEU A 353 9.03 -13.26 0.83
C LEU A 353 8.11 -14.48 0.70
N SER A 354 7.62 -14.81 -0.50
CA SER A 354 6.71 -15.95 -0.71
C SER A 354 7.25 -17.28 -0.17
N THR A 355 8.56 -17.49 -0.22
CA THR A 355 9.23 -18.71 0.28
C THR A 355 9.67 -18.63 1.73
N LEU A 356 9.67 -17.43 2.32
CA LEU A 356 10.19 -17.16 3.65
C LEU A 356 9.10 -16.92 4.69
N ALA A 357 7.87 -16.61 4.25
CA ALA A 357 6.75 -16.26 5.13
C ALA A 357 6.27 -17.40 6.05
N ASP A 358 6.69 -18.65 5.79
CA ASP A 358 6.43 -19.82 6.64
C ASP A 358 7.39 -19.97 7.83
N PHE A 359 8.32 -19.02 7.96
CA PHE A 359 9.29 -18.97 9.03
C PHE A 359 9.13 -17.68 9.82
N VAL A 360 9.55 -17.71 11.09
CA VAL A 360 10.06 -16.50 11.72
C VAL A 360 11.47 -16.28 11.18
N LEU A 361 11.59 -15.24 10.38
CA LEU A 361 12.80 -14.87 9.65
C LEU A 361 13.69 -14.00 10.54
N THR A 362 14.96 -14.36 10.72
CA THR A 362 15.95 -13.51 11.40
C THR A 362 17.07 -13.13 10.43
N LEU A 363 17.18 -11.85 10.10
CA LEU A 363 18.34 -11.28 9.41
C LEU A 363 19.30 -10.72 10.46
N ASP A 364 20.31 -11.49 10.84
CA ASP A 364 21.38 -11.01 11.73
C ASP A 364 22.52 -10.45 10.87
N TYR A 365 22.47 -9.14 10.56
CA TYR A 365 23.53 -8.49 9.80
C TYR A 365 24.89 -8.45 10.52
N PRO A 366 24.95 -8.16 11.85
CA PRO A 366 26.21 -8.23 12.59
C PRO A 366 26.91 -9.59 12.51
N GLN A 367 26.15 -10.68 12.65
CA GLN A 367 26.70 -12.05 12.57
C GLN A 367 26.73 -12.61 11.14
N ARG A 368 26.07 -11.95 10.19
CA ARG A 368 25.90 -12.39 8.80
C ARG A 368 25.23 -13.75 8.67
N VAL A 369 24.17 -13.95 9.44
CA VAL A 369 23.41 -15.20 9.51
C VAL A 369 21.95 -14.95 9.25
N LEU A 370 21.39 -15.77 8.36
CA LEU A 370 19.96 -15.95 8.16
C LEU A 370 19.47 -17.03 9.12
N GLY A 371 18.64 -16.65 10.08
CA GLY A 371 17.89 -17.57 10.93
C GLY A 371 16.51 -17.86 10.35
N LEU A 372 16.15 -19.14 10.27
CA LEU A 372 14.82 -19.59 9.86
C LEU A 372 14.28 -20.49 10.96
N ARG A 373 13.22 -20.05 11.63
CA ARG A 373 12.49 -20.86 12.60
C ARG A 373 11.14 -21.24 12.03
N TYR A 374 10.91 -22.53 11.78
CA TYR A 374 9.70 -22.97 11.10
C TYR A 374 8.45 -22.69 11.93
N THR A 375 7.44 -22.09 11.31
CA THR A 375 6.14 -21.84 11.93
C THR A 375 5.02 -22.23 10.98
N PRO A 376 4.40 -23.42 11.14
CA PRO A 376 3.34 -23.85 10.22
C PRO A 376 2.20 -22.83 10.15
N ARG A 377 1.68 -22.59 8.92
CA ARG A 377 0.55 -21.66 8.66
C ARG A 377 -0.68 -21.96 9.53
N ASP A 378 -0.96 -23.24 9.74
CA ASP A 378 -2.18 -23.71 10.43
C ASP A 378 -2.03 -23.81 11.96
N ALA A 379 -0.86 -23.48 12.52
CA ALA A 379 -0.71 -23.48 13.97
C ALA A 379 -1.60 -22.38 14.59
N ALA A 380 -2.11 -22.60 15.81
CA ALA A 380 -2.83 -21.55 16.53
C ALA A 380 -1.91 -20.34 16.81
N PRO A 381 -2.39 -19.09 16.71
CA PRO A 381 -1.64 -17.93 17.16
C PRO A 381 -1.33 -18.09 18.65
N LYS A 382 -0.09 -17.79 19.08
CA LYS A 382 0.18 -17.66 20.52
C LYS A 382 -0.54 -16.41 21.01
N SER A 383 -1.20 -16.52 22.17
CA SER A 383 -2.11 -15.50 22.71
C SER A 383 -1.43 -14.15 23.00
N GLN A 384 -0.11 -14.12 23.21
CA GLN A 384 0.69 -12.89 23.26
C GLN A 384 2.11 -13.12 22.71
N PRO A 385 2.70 -12.16 21.97
CA PRO A 385 4.13 -12.15 21.67
C PRO A 385 4.94 -12.13 22.97
N ALA A 386 6.06 -12.84 23.01
CA ALA A 386 7.04 -12.63 24.08
C ALA A 386 7.49 -11.14 24.06
N PRO A 387 7.74 -10.52 25.22
CA PRO A 387 8.28 -9.16 25.27
C PRO A 387 9.53 -9.06 24.38
N ALA A 388 9.73 -7.90 23.74
CA ALA A 388 11.01 -7.62 23.13
C ALA A 388 12.08 -7.70 24.25
N GLY A 389 13.15 -8.48 24.04
CA GLY A 389 14.23 -8.55 25.01
C GLY A 389 14.90 -7.18 25.22
N ASP A 390 15.68 -7.03 26.29
CA ASP A 390 16.39 -5.78 26.57
C ASP A 390 17.16 -5.28 25.35
N GLY A 391 16.92 -4.02 24.96
CA GLY A 391 17.55 -3.43 23.78
C GLY A 391 16.99 -3.88 22.43
N ALA A 392 15.79 -4.48 22.37
CA ALA A 392 15.04 -4.75 21.15
C ALA A 392 13.77 -3.88 21.03
N THR A 393 13.40 -3.53 19.81
CA THR A 393 12.22 -2.70 19.48
C THR A 393 11.28 -3.52 18.62
N ARG A 394 10.08 -3.80 19.12
CA ARG A 394 9.05 -4.59 18.44
C ARG A 394 7.92 -3.69 17.95
N LEU A 395 7.57 -3.81 16.68
CA LEU A 395 6.58 -2.96 16.02
C LEU A 395 5.66 -3.81 15.14
N PRO A 396 4.38 -3.42 15.00
CA PRO A 396 3.54 -3.99 13.97
C PRO A 396 4.03 -3.58 12.58
N PHE A 397 3.75 -4.39 11.58
CA PHE A 397 3.92 -4.03 10.18
C PHE A 397 2.68 -4.37 9.37
N ARG A 398 2.53 -3.72 8.21
CA ARG A 398 1.46 -4.04 7.25
C ARG A 398 2.07 -4.62 5.99
N LEU A 399 1.28 -5.41 5.28
CA LEU A 399 1.64 -5.93 3.97
C LEU A 399 1.01 -5.07 2.89
N THR A 400 1.77 -4.76 1.84
CA THR A 400 1.20 -4.20 0.60
C THR A 400 0.27 -5.22 -0.07
N GLU A 401 -0.51 -4.81 -1.07
CA GLU A 401 -1.28 -5.75 -1.90
C GLU A 401 -0.41 -6.79 -2.61
N SER A 402 0.85 -6.45 -2.89
CA SER A 402 1.84 -7.35 -3.44
C SER A 402 2.51 -8.24 -2.39
N GLY A 403 2.28 -8.02 -1.09
CA GLY A 403 2.82 -8.83 0.01
C GLY A 403 4.18 -8.36 0.54
N LEU A 404 4.62 -7.14 0.22
CA LEU A 404 5.84 -6.55 0.76
C LEU A 404 5.60 -5.97 2.15
N ILE A 405 6.63 -5.98 3.00
CA ILE A 405 6.55 -5.44 4.36
C ILE A 405 6.66 -3.92 4.31
N SER A 406 5.69 -3.24 4.91
CA SER A 406 5.67 -1.80 5.10
C SER A 406 5.73 -1.46 6.58
N VAL A 407 6.65 -0.57 6.95
CA VAL A 407 6.84 -0.07 8.31
C VAL A 407 6.63 1.44 8.37
N GLU A 408 5.99 1.90 9.44
CA GLU A 408 5.85 3.33 9.72
C GLU A 408 7.22 3.91 10.09
N THR A 409 7.64 4.91 9.34
CA THR A 409 8.93 5.59 9.45
C THR A 409 8.65 7.08 9.56
N GLN A 410 9.25 7.70 10.57
CA GLN A 410 9.20 9.15 10.73
C GLN A 410 10.47 9.77 10.16
N LEU A 411 10.32 10.72 9.23
CA LEU A 411 11.43 11.56 8.78
C LEU A 411 11.46 12.87 9.58
N ASP A 412 12.20 13.85 9.09
CA ASP A 412 12.18 15.21 9.63
C ASP A 412 10.75 15.74 9.81
N ASP A 413 10.60 16.77 10.64
CA ASP A 413 9.33 17.50 10.86
C ASP A 413 8.20 16.65 11.49
N GLY A 414 8.47 15.38 11.82
CA GLY A 414 7.58 14.50 12.56
C GLY A 414 6.58 13.71 11.72
N HIS A 415 6.65 13.82 10.39
CA HIS A 415 5.73 13.14 9.48
C HIS A 415 5.92 11.62 9.52
N ILE A 416 4.83 10.89 9.80
CA ILE A 416 4.79 9.43 9.75
C ILE A 416 4.48 9.01 8.32
N LEU A 417 5.39 8.25 7.73
CA LEU A 417 5.36 7.81 6.34
C LEU A 417 5.51 6.28 6.27
N ASN A 418 5.04 5.66 5.20
CA ASN A 418 5.14 4.20 5.03
C ASN A 418 6.34 3.85 4.16
N PHE A 419 7.25 3.01 4.67
CA PHE A 419 8.45 2.59 3.94
C PHE A 419 8.45 1.08 3.75
N ILE A 420 8.77 0.62 2.54
CA ILE A 420 8.98 -0.80 2.26
C ILE A 420 10.30 -1.24 2.88
N LEU A 421 10.30 -2.34 3.62
CA LEU A 421 11.51 -2.97 4.14
C LEU A 421 12.15 -3.85 3.05
N ASP A 422 13.32 -3.45 2.56
CA ASP A 422 13.97 -4.09 1.40
C ASP A 422 15.44 -4.42 1.67
N SER A 423 15.71 -5.67 2.02
CA SER A 423 17.09 -6.19 2.16
C SER A 423 17.84 -6.30 0.83
N GLY A 424 17.13 -6.32 -0.30
CA GLY A 424 17.69 -6.31 -1.65
C GLY A 424 18.17 -4.93 -2.09
N ALA A 425 17.71 -3.85 -1.44
CA ALA A 425 18.18 -2.50 -1.65
C ALA A 425 19.47 -2.20 -0.87
N SER A 426 20.46 -1.60 -1.53
CA SER A 426 21.74 -1.22 -0.89
C SER A 426 21.67 0.09 -0.09
N ALA A 427 20.66 0.92 -0.37
CA ALA A 427 20.43 2.21 0.24
C ALA A 427 18.93 2.47 0.35
N SER A 428 18.55 3.31 1.32
CA SER A 428 17.19 3.78 1.49
C SER A 428 16.90 4.90 0.49
N VAL A 429 15.67 4.97 -0.01
CA VAL A 429 15.22 5.98 -0.99
C VAL A 429 13.91 6.61 -0.55
N VAL A 430 13.59 7.77 -1.11
CA VAL A 430 12.34 8.49 -0.85
C VAL A 430 11.60 8.80 -2.15
N ASP A 431 10.28 8.73 -2.11
CA ASP A 431 9.45 9.05 -3.26
C ASP A 431 9.45 10.56 -3.56
N GLN A 432 9.46 10.92 -4.84
CA GLN A 432 9.43 12.29 -5.30
C GLN A 432 8.17 13.04 -4.81
N SER A 433 7.01 12.39 -4.76
CA SER A 433 5.78 13.07 -4.34
C SER A 433 5.80 13.49 -2.86
N VAL A 434 6.58 12.81 -2.03
CA VAL A 434 6.81 13.18 -0.62
C VAL A 434 7.60 14.48 -0.55
N VAL A 435 8.66 14.62 -1.36
CA VAL A 435 9.46 15.84 -1.43
C VAL A 435 8.59 17.04 -1.85
N GLU A 436 7.72 16.82 -2.83
CA GLU A 436 6.77 17.83 -3.31
C GLU A 436 5.75 18.22 -2.25
N ARG A 437 5.07 17.24 -1.64
CA ARG A 437 4.02 17.43 -0.64
C ARG A 437 4.52 18.15 0.62
N HIS A 438 5.75 17.86 1.04
CA HIS A 438 6.35 18.43 2.24
C HIS A 438 7.23 19.66 1.97
N ASN A 439 7.27 20.16 0.73
CA ASN A 439 8.08 21.31 0.32
C ASN A 439 9.57 21.15 0.69
N TRP A 440 10.13 19.95 0.51
CA TRP A 440 11.50 19.62 0.88
C TRP A 440 12.52 19.85 -0.25
N GLN A 441 12.19 20.61 -1.28
CA GLN A 441 13.11 20.90 -2.39
C GLN A 441 14.39 21.59 -1.91
N SER A 442 14.30 22.42 -0.86
CA SER A 442 15.46 23.06 -0.23
C SER A 442 16.39 22.10 0.51
N LYS A 443 15.94 20.87 0.82
CA LYS A 443 16.74 19.80 1.43
C LYS A 443 17.48 18.95 0.39
N ILE A 444 17.22 19.15 -0.91
CA ILE A 444 17.96 18.47 -1.97
C ILE A 444 19.38 19.05 -2.00
N LEU A 445 20.37 18.16 -1.93
CA LEU A 445 21.78 18.55 -1.94
C LEU A 445 22.18 19.05 -3.34
N PRO A 446 22.63 20.32 -3.48
CA PRO A 446 23.10 20.83 -4.76
C PRO A 446 24.31 20.04 -5.24
N ASP A 447 24.38 19.78 -6.55
CA ASP A 447 25.47 19.07 -7.23
C ASP A 447 25.76 17.64 -6.75
N GLN A 448 24.92 17.07 -5.88
CA GLN A 448 25.00 15.66 -5.51
C GLN A 448 23.92 14.85 -6.20
N CYS A 449 24.37 13.97 -7.09
CA CYS A 449 23.51 13.01 -7.74
C CYS A 449 24.14 11.62 -7.73
N VAL A 450 23.30 10.59 -7.70
CA VAL A 450 23.74 9.20 -7.71
C VAL A 450 23.18 8.45 -8.90
N ARG A 451 23.85 7.37 -9.27
CA ARG A 451 23.31 6.37 -10.19
C ARG A 451 22.54 5.33 -9.39
N ILE A 452 21.32 5.02 -9.79
CA ILE A 452 20.52 3.93 -9.24
C ILE A 452 20.42 2.82 -10.26
N VAL A 453 20.66 1.59 -9.83
CA VAL A 453 20.43 0.38 -10.62
C VAL A 453 19.38 -0.44 -9.88
N GLY A 454 18.25 -0.70 -10.53
CA GLY A 454 17.14 -1.44 -9.97
C GLY A 454 16.61 -2.50 -10.93
N ALA A 455 15.42 -3.04 -10.62
CA ALA A 455 14.82 -4.13 -11.37
C ALA A 455 14.30 -3.71 -12.76
N ALA A 456 14.10 -2.41 -13.00
CA ALA A 456 13.64 -1.87 -14.30
C ALA A 456 14.76 -1.22 -15.14
N GLY A 457 16.03 -1.43 -14.77
CA GLY A 457 17.20 -0.81 -15.40
C GLY A 457 17.95 0.16 -14.49
N SER A 458 18.51 1.23 -15.06
CA SER A 458 19.28 2.22 -14.32
C SER A 458 18.83 3.65 -14.60
N SER A 459 18.88 4.49 -13.57
CA SER A 459 18.67 5.93 -13.64
C SER A 459 19.96 6.66 -13.29
N GLU A 460 20.40 7.57 -14.16
CA GLU A 460 21.54 8.44 -13.93
C GLU A 460 21.11 9.75 -13.28
N LYS A 461 22.05 10.42 -12.60
CA LYS A 461 21.85 11.76 -12.03
C LYS A 461 20.63 11.90 -11.12
N VAL A 462 20.36 10.88 -10.30
CA VAL A 462 19.25 10.91 -9.35
C VAL A 462 19.57 11.88 -8.20
N PRO A 463 18.72 12.89 -7.93
CA PRO A 463 18.92 13.84 -6.84
C PRO A 463 18.99 13.16 -5.47
N VAL A 464 19.69 13.77 -4.52
CA VAL A 464 19.85 13.26 -3.16
C VAL A 464 19.26 14.24 -2.15
N LEU A 465 18.32 13.75 -1.34
CA LEU A 465 17.71 14.47 -0.23
C LEU A 465 18.54 14.28 1.05
N ALA A 466 18.88 15.38 1.72
CA ALA A 466 19.45 15.33 3.06
C ALA A 466 18.34 15.28 4.11
N ILE A 467 18.38 14.26 4.98
CA ILE A 467 17.46 14.09 6.11
C ILE A 467 18.27 14.09 7.40
N GLY A 468 17.87 14.94 8.35
CA GLY A 468 18.55 15.07 9.64
C GLY A 468 18.31 13.86 10.54
N ALA A 469 17.11 13.31 10.54
CA ALA A 469 16.80 12.07 11.25
C ALA A 469 15.73 11.22 10.56
N MET A 470 16.00 9.91 10.45
CA MET A 470 15.02 8.88 10.17
C MET A 470 14.77 8.07 11.44
N ARG A 471 13.50 7.92 11.82
CA ARG A 471 13.09 7.22 13.03
C ARG A 471 12.14 6.08 12.72
N ILE A 472 12.38 4.95 13.37
CA ILE A 472 11.48 3.81 13.41
C ILE A 472 11.22 3.54 14.89
N TYR A 473 10.11 4.07 15.39
CA TYR A 473 9.80 4.13 16.81
C TYR A 473 10.91 4.82 17.63
N ASP A 474 11.60 4.11 18.53
CA ASP A 474 12.70 4.63 19.35
C ASP A 474 14.07 4.53 18.67
N LEU A 475 14.16 3.89 17.50
CA LEU A 475 15.39 3.76 16.72
C LEU A 475 15.59 4.99 15.86
N VAL A 476 16.74 5.64 16.03
CA VAL A 476 17.07 6.87 15.31
C VAL A 476 18.35 6.68 14.53
N ARG A 477 18.31 7.07 13.26
CA ARG A 477 19.48 7.25 12.42
C ARG A 477 19.57 8.69 11.97
N HIS A 478 20.77 9.24 12.02
CA HIS A 478 21.07 10.63 11.67
C HIS A 478 21.81 10.74 10.33
N ASP A 479 21.78 11.93 9.77
CA ASP A 479 22.59 12.35 8.62
C ASP A 479 22.42 11.44 7.40
N LEU A 480 21.18 11.13 7.04
CA LEU A 480 20.87 10.28 5.90
C LEU A 480 20.87 11.07 4.59
N ARG A 481 21.31 10.38 3.53
CA ARG A 481 21.27 10.84 2.15
C ARG A 481 20.37 9.89 1.36
N LEU A 482 19.14 10.31 1.11
CA LEU A 482 18.13 9.50 0.46
C LEU A 482 18.02 9.90 -1.01
N PRO A 483 18.34 9.02 -1.97
CA PRO A 483 18.03 9.29 -3.37
C PRO A 483 16.52 9.48 -3.57
N VAL A 484 16.16 10.48 -4.37
CA VAL A 484 14.76 10.82 -4.68
C VAL A 484 14.36 10.12 -5.96
N ILE A 485 13.40 9.21 -5.89
CA ILE A 485 12.94 8.40 -7.02
C ILE A 485 11.44 8.56 -7.28
N ASP A 486 11.01 8.28 -8.51
CA ASP A 486 9.58 8.16 -8.83
C ASP A 486 9.08 6.75 -8.46
N MET A 487 8.27 6.65 -7.41
CA MET A 487 7.67 5.40 -6.95
C MET A 487 6.22 5.22 -7.41
N ARG A 488 5.70 6.05 -8.33
CA ARG A 488 4.29 5.98 -8.79
C ARG A 488 3.91 4.57 -9.24
N ARG A 489 4.77 3.91 -10.04
CA ARG A 489 4.52 2.53 -10.53
C ARG A 489 4.53 1.48 -9.42
N LEU A 490 5.38 1.65 -8.41
CA LEU A 490 5.38 0.76 -7.26
C LEU A 490 4.06 0.92 -6.49
N ASN A 491 3.69 2.18 -6.21
CA ASN A 491 2.44 2.56 -5.56
C ASN A 491 1.19 2.13 -6.33
N GLU A 492 1.28 1.96 -7.65
CA GLU A 492 0.20 1.34 -8.43
C GLU A 492 -0.13 -0.09 -7.95
N SER A 493 0.85 -0.82 -7.44
CA SER A 493 0.70 -2.21 -6.99
C SER A 493 0.69 -2.39 -5.47
N SER A 494 0.97 -1.33 -4.69
CA SER A 494 1.11 -1.41 -3.23
C SER A 494 -0.21 -1.43 -2.48
N GLY A 495 -1.28 -0.88 -3.07
CA GLY A 495 -2.60 -0.70 -2.43
C GLY A 495 -2.73 0.56 -1.59
N PHE A 496 -1.70 0.89 -0.82
CA PHE A 496 -1.58 2.15 -0.10
C PHE A 496 -0.21 2.80 -0.37
N GLU A 497 -0.16 4.11 -0.17
CA GLU A 497 1.03 4.91 -0.45
C GLU A 497 2.27 4.41 0.31
N GLN A 498 3.33 4.12 -0.45
CA GLN A 498 4.70 3.91 -0.01
C GLN A 498 5.49 5.16 -0.33
N SER A 499 6.04 5.77 0.71
CA SER A 499 6.78 7.01 0.69
C SER A 499 8.29 6.80 0.50
N GLY A 500 8.75 5.55 0.56
CA GLY A 500 10.16 5.22 0.38
C GLY A 500 10.45 3.72 0.53
N ILE A 501 11.73 3.39 0.39
CA ILE A 501 12.28 2.05 0.65
C ILE A 501 13.33 2.20 1.72
N LEU A 502 13.29 1.32 2.73
CA LEU A 502 14.27 1.20 3.79
C LEU A 502 15.27 0.11 3.41
N GLY A 503 16.48 0.51 3.04
CA GLY A 503 17.50 -0.35 2.48
C GLY A 503 18.64 -0.71 3.43
N GLY A 504 19.65 -1.39 2.90
CA GLY A 504 20.80 -1.91 3.64
C GLY A 504 21.63 -0.85 4.36
N ASP A 505 21.57 0.42 3.97
CA ASP A 505 22.19 1.51 4.73
C ASP A 505 21.60 1.62 6.13
N PHE A 506 20.29 1.42 6.31
CA PHE A 506 19.65 1.31 7.62
C PHE A 506 19.74 -0.12 8.17
N LEU A 507 19.27 -1.11 7.40
CA LEU A 507 19.03 -2.47 7.87
C LEU A 507 20.29 -3.19 8.33
N SER A 508 21.45 -2.91 7.72
CA SER A 508 22.71 -3.61 8.03
C SER A 508 23.27 -3.36 9.43
N HIS A 509 22.63 -2.46 10.18
CA HIS A 509 23.01 -2.11 11.55
C HIS A 509 22.12 -2.79 12.60
N CYS A 510 21.25 -3.71 12.19
CA CYS A 510 20.31 -4.41 13.07
C CYS A 510 20.41 -5.92 12.91
N ARG A 511 20.07 -6.64 13.98
CA ARG A 511 19.41 -7.94 13.86
C ARG A 511 17.91 -7.69 13.72
N ILE A 512 17.30 -8.30 12.71
CA ILE A 512 15.89 -8.05 12.35
C ILE A 512 15.15 -9.38 12.38
N GLU A 513 14.17 -9.52 13.28
CA GLU A 513 13.28 -10.69 13.34
C GLU A 513 11.90 -10.32 12.78
N ILE A 514 11.37 -11.10 11.85
CA ILE A 514 10.09 -10.89 11.18
C ILE A 514 9.19 -12.09 11.44
N ASP A 515 8.07 -11.85 12.12
CA ASP A 515 7.04 -12.85 12.38
C ASP A 515 5.76 -12.46 11.62
N PHE A 516 5.53 -13.11 10.47
CA PHE A 516 4.35 -12.87 9.62
C PHE A 516 3.04 -13.30 10.26
N ARG A 517 3.07 -14.26 11.19
CA ARG A 517 1.87 -14.77 11.86
C ARG A 517 1.39 -13.80 12.94
N GLN A 518 2.32 -13.18 13.65
CA GLN A 518 2.02 -12.15 14.64
C GLN A 518 1.98 -10.74 14.04
N GLN A 519 2.39 -10.60 12.77
CA GLN A 519 2.61 -9.32 12.10
C GLN A 519 3.51 -8.38 12.91
N GLN A 520 4.58 -8.93 13.46
CA GLN A 520 5.54 -8.17 14.25
C GLN A 520 6.90 -8.22 13.59
N ILE A 521 7.57 -7.07 13.59
CA ILE A 521 8.98 -6.95 13.27
C ILE A 521 9.73 -6.50 14.54
N THR A 522 10.85 -7.14 14.83
CA THR A 522 11.70 -6.80 15.96
C THR A 522 13.07 -6.39 15.47
N PHE A 523 13.48 -5.17 15.81
CA PHE A 523 14.80 -4.64 15.53
C PHE A 523 15.64 -4.64 16.79
N THR A 524 16.81 -5.29 16.74
CA THR A 524 17.84 -5.19 17.76
C THR A 524 19.03 -4.44 17.15
N PRO A 525 19.21 -3.13 17.43
CA PRO A 525 20.29 -2.35 16.87
C PRO A 525 21.64 -2.85 17.39
N SER A 526 22.64 -2.85 16.50
CA SER A 526 24.04 -2.96 16.89
C SER A 526 24.51 -1.63 17.52
N PRO A 527 25.53 -1.64 18.39
CA PRO A 527 26.02 -0.42 19.05
C PRO A 527 26.51 0.66 18.09
N ASN A 528 26.75 0.33 16.81
CA ASN A 528 27.32 1.23 15.81
C ASN A 528 26.25 1.60 14.76
N GLY A 529 25.81 2.86 14.75
CA GLY A 529 25.07 3.47 13.62
C GLY A 529 23.56 3.68 13.80
N ILE A 530 22.96 3.19 14.88
CA ILE A 530 21.57 3.49 15.27
C ILE A 530 21.55 3.83 16.77
N VAL A 531 20.97 4.98 17.12
CA VAL A 531 20.85 5.47 18.51
C VAL A 531 19.45 5.18 19.01
N ARG A 532 19.30 4.78 20.28
CA ARG A 532 18.00 4.69 20.96
C ARG A 532 17.68 6.03 21.62
N ARG A 533 16.49 6.56 21.36
CA ARG A 533 15.97 7.71 22.11
C ARG A 533 15.31 7.21 23.41
N GLN A 534 15.54 7.91 24.53
CA GLN A 534 14.69 7.73 25.71
C GLN A 534 13.27 8.21 25.36
N ILE A 535 12.30 7.30 25.34
CA ILE A 535 10.89 7.67 25.25
C ILE A 535 10.53 8.25 26.62
N GLU A 536 10.40 9.57 26.72
CA GLU A 536 9.71 10.17 27.87
C GLU A 536 8.28 9.61 27.88
N ALA A 537 7.91 8.92 28.96
CA ALA A 537 6.56 8.43 29.13
C ALA A 537 5.60 9.62 29.02
N GLN A 538 4.70 9.59 28.02
CA GLN A 538 3.59 10.54 28.02
C GLN A 538 2.84 10.39 29.34
N PRO A 539 2.55 11.49 30.07
CA PRO A 539 1.75 11.39 31.27
C PRO A 539 0.41 10.78 30.88
N THR A 540 0.11 9.61 31.46
CA THR A 540 -1.20 9.01 31.39
C THR A 540 -2.21 10.06 31.85
N ALA A 541 -3.12 10.45 30.97
CA ALA A 541 -4.25 11.27 31.36
C ALA A 541 -4.95 10.52 32.50
N GLY A 542 -4.86 11.09 33.71
CA GLY A 542 -5.34 10.48 34.94
C GLY A 542 -6.82 10.12 34.80
N GLY A 543 -7.10 8.82 34.74
CA GLY A 543 -8.44 8.31 34.93
C GLY A 543 -8.83 8.53 36.39
N THR A 544 -9.64 9.54 36.64
CA THR A 544 -10.46 9.60 37.86
C THR A 544 -11.43 8.43 37.81
N THR A 545 -11.21 7.45 38.67
CA THR A 545 -12.19 6.43 39.06
C THR A 545 -13.43 7.13 39.64
N PRO A 546 -14.65 6.86 39.13
CA PRO A 546 -15.86 7.23 39.84
C PRO A 546 -16.10 6.22 40.95
N THR A 547 -15.98 6.68 42.20
CA THR A 547 -16.59 6.03 43.35
C THR A 547 -18.07 6.38 43.41
N HIS A 548 -18.89 5.33 43.46
CA HIS A 548 -20.36 5.26 43.66
C HIS A 548 -21.27 5.49 42.45
#